data_AF-A0A8J6YQN8-F1
#
_entry.id   AF-A0A8J6YQN8-F1
#
_cell.length_a   1.000
_cell.length_b   1.000
_cell.length_c   1.000
_cell.angle_alpha   90.00
_cell.angle_beta   90.00
_cell.angle_gamma   90.00
#
_symmetry.space_group_name_H-M   'P 1'
#
loop_
_entity.id
_entity.type
_entity.pdbx_description
1 polymer ?
#
loop_
_entity_poly.entity_id
_entity_poly.type
_entity_poly.pdbx_seq_one_letter_code
_entity_poly.pdbx_strand_id
1 'polypeptide(L)'
;MIDIPLLMLIGSFAVGGWLVKILYIPKEEGNVQIDLWLGMGLIGLAGYKLTPLLFTPTLLLRPFDLWILNSGEIGFIVGLLLALLYFLFKHRKNWGRTKEDWMYFILLFSFGYTLYALLRFEVYEGQYVGLYRGILGLTFLHFMKWNRNLEAWLLPLYAGGLLLIESLSYSRLFWGFSFIQWLILFLFLFYLIFSFLTERSLRHG
;
A
#
# COMPACT_ATOMS: atom_id res chain seq x y z
N MET A 1 -18.37 -16.82 -9.47
CA MET A 1 -18.38 -15.65 -10.37
C MET A 1 -17.11 -14.87 -10.07
N ILE A 2 -16.25 -14.59 -11.06
CA ILE A 2 -14.98 -13.90 -10.80
C ILE A 2 -15.27 -12.41 -10.57
N ASP A 3 -14.79 -11.86 -9.46
CA ASP A 3 -14.98 -10.47 -9.10
C ASP A 3 -14.06 -9.57 -9.96
N ILE A 4 -14.64 -8.93 -10.98
CA ILE A 4 -13.92 -8.10 -11.96
C ILE A 4 -13.15 -6.95 -11.27
N PRO A 5 -13.75 -6.18 -10.34
CA PRO A 5 -13.01 -5.22 -9.50
C PRO A 5 -11.76 -5.80 -8.83
N LEU A 6 -11.86 -6.99 -8.25
CA LEU A 6 -10.72 -7.64 -7.60
C LEU A 6 -9.63 -8.03 -8.60
N LEU A 7 -10.00 -8.54 -9.77
CA LEU A 7 -9.03 -8.80 -10.84
C LEU A 7 -8.34 -7.53 -11.32
N MET A 8 -9.09 -6.43 -11.50
CA MET A 8 -8.54 -5.13 -11.88
C MET A 8 -7.54 -4.63 -10.82
N LEU A 9 -7.85 -4.79 -9.53
CA LEU A 9 -6.96 -4.44 -8.44
C LEU A 9 -5.66 -5.26 -8.50
N ILE A 10 -5.77 -6.58 -8.57
CA ILE A 10 -4.60 -7.49 -8.65
C ILE A 10 -3.75 -7.17 -9.87
N GLY A 11 -4.38 -7.00 -11.04
CA GLY A 11 -3.69 -6.63 -12.28
C GLY A 11 -2.99 -5.28 -12.17
N SER A 12 -3.62 -4.28 -11.56
CA SER A 12 -3.04 -2.95 -11.36
C SER A 12 -1.81 -2.99 -10.46
N PHE A 13 -1.84 -3.76 -9.37
CA PHE A 13 -0.69 -3.91 -8.49
C PHE A 13 0.42 -4.77 -9.10
N ALA A 14 0.08 -5.78 -9.91
CA ALA A 14 1.08 -6.57 -10.65
C ALA A 14 1.81 -5.70 -11.69
N VAL A 15 1.07 -4.96 -12.52
CA VAL A 15 1.64 -4.04 -13.51
C VAL A 15 2.38 -2.89 -12.81
N GLY A 16 1.80 -2.34 -11.73
CA GLY A 16 2.41 -1.29 -10.93
C GLY A 16 3.74 -1.73 -10.32
N GLY A 17 3.81 -2.92 -9.73
CA GLY A 17 5.05 -3.47 -9.19
C GLY A 17 6.11 -3.73 -10.25
N TRP A 18 5.69 -4.21 -11.43
CA TRP A 18 6.58 -4.36 -12.57
C TRP A 18 7.15 -3.02 -13.05
N LEU A 19 6.32 -1.98 -13.15
CA LEU A 19 6.74 -0.63 -13.52
C LEU A 19 7.67 -0.03 -12.46
N VAL A 20 7.36 -0.18 -11.17
CA VAL A 20 8.23 0.32 -10.09
C VAL A 20 9.59 -0.36 -10.14
N LYS A 21 9.63 -1.68 -10.33
CA LYS A 21 10.88 -2.43 -10.49
C LYS A 21 11.73 -1.91 -11.65
N ILE A 22 11.12 -1.63 -12.80
CA ILE A 22 11.85 -1.17 -13.97
C ILE A 22 12.33 0.28 -13.84
N LEU A 23 11.50 1.14 -13.26
CA LEU A 23 11.69 2.59 -13.32
C LEU A 23 12.44 3.17 -12.13
N TYR A 24 12.39 2.53 -10.96
CA TYR A 24 12.84 3.10 -9.69
C TYR A 24 13.83 2.24 -8.92
N ILE A 25 13.88 0.93 -9.17
CA ILE A 25 14.70 0.02 -8.36
C ILE A 25 15.99 -0.32 -9.14
N PRO A 26 17.17 -0.26 -8.51
CA PRO A 26 18.41 -0.74 -9.11
C PRO A 26 18.28 -2.19 -9.57
N LYS A 27 18.84 -2.54 -10.74
CA LYS A 27 18.67 -3.88 -11.34
C LYS A 27 19.07 -5.02 -10.40
N GLU A 28 20.10 -4.79 -9.58
CA GLU A 28 20.65 -5.76 -8.63
C GLU A 28 19.69 -6.04 -7.45
N GLU A 29 18.82 -5.08 -7.13
CA GLU A 29 17.91 -5.16 -5.98
C GLU A 29 16.49 -5.59 -6.37
N GLY A 30 16.18 -5.57 -7.66
CA GLY A 30 14.82 -5.79 -8.16
C GLY A 30 14.19 -7.13 -7.76
N ASN A 31 14.99 -8.18 -7.57
CA ASN A 31 14.46 -9.47 -7.10
C ASN A 31 14.24 -9.47 -5.57
N VAL A 32 15.15 -8.85 -4.81
CA VAL A 32 15.02 -8.70 -3.36
C VAL A 32 13.75 -7.94 -2.99
N GLN A 33 13.42 -6.89 -3.75
CA GLN A 33 12.22 -6.09 -3.55
C GLN A 33 10.94 -6.85 -3.89
N ILE A 34 10.94 -7.63 -4.98
CA ILE A 34 9.80 -8.51 -5.29
C ILE A 34 9.59 -9.53 -4.16
N ASP A 35 10.65 -10.18 -3.68
CA ASP A 35 10.54 -11.17 -2.60
C ASP A 35 10.01 -10.54 -1.31
N LEU A 36 10.40 -9.29 -1.02
CA LEU A 36 9.86 -8.53 0.10
C LEU A 36 8.36 -8.26 -0.09
N TRP A 37 7.94 -7.73 -1.24
CA TRP A 37 6.53 -7.42 -1.50
C TRP A 37 5.64 -8.65 -1.53
N LEU A 38 6.09 -9.74 -2.16
CA LEU A 38 5.38 -11.01 -2.17
C LEU A 38 5.29 -11.59 -0.76
N GLY A 39 6.37 -11.54 0.02
CA GLY A 39 6.37 -11.98 1.41
C GLY A 39 5.38 -11.17 2.27
N MET A 40 5.38 -9.84 2.14
CA MET A 40 4.41 -8.95 2.79
C MET A 40 2.98 -9.29 2.37
N GLY A 41 2.73 -9.48 1.07
CA GLY A 41 1.43 -9.82 0.53
C GLY A 41 0.91 -11.17 1.03
N LEU A 42 1.75 -12.20 1.03
CA LEU A 42 1.39 -13.54 1.50
C LEU A 42 1.11 -13.56 3.01
N ILE A 43 1.94 -12.88 3.80
CA ILE A 43 1.75 -12.78 5.25
C ILE A 43 0.51 -11.95 5.58
N GLY A 44 0.28 -10.85 4.85
CA GLY A 44 -0.93 -10.05 4.99
C GLY A 44 -2.18 -10.84 4.63
N LEU A 45 -2.15 -11.62 3.54
CA LEU A 45 -3.25 -12.50 3.13
C LEU A 45 -3.52 -13.60 4.16
N ALA A 46 -2.45 -14.23 4.68
CA ALA A 46 -2.56 -15.24 5.73
C ALA A 46 -3.17 -14.62 7.00
N GLY A 47 -2.68 -13.45 7.42
CA GLY A 47 -3.25 -12.69 8.53
C GLY A 47 -4.74 -12.42 8.35
N TYR A 48 -5.10 -11.88 7.17
CA TYR A 48 -6.48 -11.64 6.80
C TYR A 48 -7.32 -12.92 6.89
N LYS A 49 -6.91 -14.01 6.25
CA LYS A 49 -7.70 -15.26 6.20
C LYS A 49 -7.76 -16.01 7.54
N LEU A 50 -6.75 -15.88 8.40
CA LEU A 50 -6.72 -16.55 9.69
C LEU A 50 -7.39 -15.74 10.81
N THR A 51 -7.64 -14.45 10.61
CA THR A 51 -8.30 -13.58 11.61
C THR A 51 -9.61 -14.14 12.18
N PRO A 52 -10.51 -14.76 11.40
CA PRO A 52 -11.75 -15.33 11.93
C PRO A 52 -11.53 -16.38 13.03
N LEU A 53 -10.38 -17.06 13.03
CA LEU A 53 -10.03 -18.05 14.04
C LEU A 53 -9.85 -17.45 15.44
N LEU A 54 -9.56 -16.14 15.54
CA LEU A 54 -9.45 -15.43 16.82
C LEU A 54 -10.80 -15.36 17.54
N PHE A 55 -11.90 -15.36 16.79
CA PHE A 55 -13.26 -15.24 17.33
C PHE A 55 -14.04 -16.54 17.25
N THR A 56 -13.75 -17.37 16.25
CA THR A 56 -14.44 -18.65 16.00
C THR A 56 -13.43 -19.77 15.75
N PRO A 57 -12.76 -20.30 16.80
CA PRO A 57 -11.70 -21.30 16.65
C PRO A 57 -12.18 -22.62 16.01
N THR A 58 -13.47 -22.93 16.13
CA THR A 58 -14.09 -24.14 15.55
C THR A 58 -14.01 -24.18 14.03
N LEU A 59 -13.75 -23.05 13.36
CA LEU A 59 -13.48 -22.97 11.91
C LEU A 59 -12.20 -23.71 11.50
N LEU A 60 -11.27 -24.01 12.42
CA LEU A 60 -10.11 -24.87 12.13
C LEU A 60 -10.52 -26.26 11.62
N LEU A 61 -11.66 -26.77 12.09
CA LEU A 61 -12.21 -28.07 11.66
C LEU A 61 -12.99 -27.96 10.35
N ARG A 62 -13.18 -26.74 9.82
CA ARG A 62 -13.93 -26.44 8.60
C ARG A 62 -13.12 -25.54 7.66
N PRO A 63 -12.03 -26.05 7.08
CA PRO A 63 -11.06 -25.25 6.32
C PRO A 63 -11.66 -24.59 5.07
N PHE A 64 -12.66 -25.21 4.44
CA PHE A 64 -13.36 -24.63 3.29
C PHE A 64 -14.21 -23.41 3.69
N ASP A 65 -14.91 -23.49 4.83
CA ASP A 65 -15.70 -22.37 5.36
C ASP A 65 -14.77 -21.20 5.71
N LEU A 66 -13.62 -21.48 6.35
CA LEU A 66 -12.61 -20.47 6.66
C LEU A 66 -12.06 -19.80 5.40
N TRP A 67 -11.82 -20.56 4.33
CA TRP A 67 -11.29 -20.02 3.08
C TRP A 67 -12.27 -19.09 2.37
N ILE A 68 -13.56 -19.43 2.39
CA ILE A 68 -14.61 -18.64 1.74
C ILE A 68 -14.96 -17.40 2.57
N LEU A 69 -14.79 -17.47 3.90
CA LEU A 69 -15.13 -16.36 4.78
C LEU A 69 -14.35 -15.08 4.40
N ASN A 70 -15.10 -13.98 4.34
CA ASN A 70 -14.54 -12.64 4.26
C ASN A 70 -14.29 -12.16 5.69
N SER A 71 -13.03 -11.94 6.03
CA SER A 71 -12.61 -11.53 7.38
C SER A 71 -12.89 -10.05 7.69
N GLY A 72 -13.50 -9.32 6.74
CA GLY A 72 -13.89 -7.93 6.87
C GLY A 72 -12.73 -7.00 7.19
N GLU A 73 -13.05 -5.88 7.84
CA GLU A 73 -12.09 -4.82 8.17
C GLU A 73 -11.07 -5.27 9.23
N ILE A 74 -11.49 -6.03 10.24
CA ILE A 74 -10.60 -6.52 11.30
C ILE A 74 -9.52 -7.43 10.69
N GLY A 75 -9.92 -8.35 9.79
CA GLY A 75 -8.96 -9.19 9.09
C GLY A 75 -7.97 -8.39 8.26
N PHE A 76 -8.43 -7.30 7.65
CA PHE A 76 -7.58 -6.45 6.85
C PHE A 76 -6.54 -5.72 7.73
N ILE A 77 -6.95 -5.18 8.88
CA ILE A 77 -6.05 -4.52 9.85
C ILE A 77 -5.00 -5.50 10.35
N VAL A 78 -5.40 -6.71 10.73
CA VAL A 78 -4.47 -7.77 11.18
C VAL A 78 -3.49 -8.14 10.05
N GLY A 79 -3.98 -8.27 8.82
CA GLY A 79 -3.15 -8.51 7.64
C GLY A 79 -2.11 -7.41 7.42
N LEU A 80 -2.51 -6.14 7.43
CA LEU A 80 -1.58 -5.00 7.33
C LEU A 80 -0.53 -5.00 8.44
N LEU A 81 -0.95 -5.23 9.67
CA LEU A 81 -0.06 -5.21 10.83
C LEU A 81 0.97 -6.34 10.73
N LEU A 82 0.57 -7.54 10.31
CA LEU A 82 1.48 -8.65 10.08
C LEU A 82 2.43 -8.40 8.90
N ALA A 83 1.94 -7.78 7.81
CA ALA A 83 2.80 -7.38 6.69
C ALA A 83 3.85 -6.34 7.12
N LEU A 84 3.46 -5.36 7.94
CA LEU A 84 4.38 -4.38 8.54
C LEU A 84 5.39 -5.06 9.46
N LEU A 85 4.96 -5.96 10.34
CA LEU A 85 5.85 -6.70 11.23
C LEU A 85 6.87 -7.53 10.43
N TYR A 86 6.44 -8.17 9.34
CA TYR A 86 7.34 -8.87 8.44
C TYR A 86 8.37 -7.92 7.79
N PHE A 87 7.91 -6.76 7.31
CA PHE A 87 8.79 -5.74 6.74
C PHE A 87 9.87 -5.30 7.76
N LEU A 88 9.46 -4.98 8.99
CA LEU A 88 10.37 -4.61 10.09
C LEU A 88 11.31 -5.75 10.45
N PHE A 89 10.80 -6.99 10.50
CA PHE A 89 11.61 -8.17 10.79
C PHE A 89 12.71 -8.39 9.75
N LYS A 90 12.41 -8.18 8.46
CA LYS A 90 13.40 -8.25 7.39
C LYS A 90 14.47 -7.17 7.51
N HIS A 91 14.11 -5.99 8.02
CA HIS A 91 15.00 -4.85 8.19
C HIS A 91 15.73 -4.79 9.53
N ARG A 92 15.47 -5.71 10.46
CA ARG A 92 16.01 -5.68 11.84
C ARG A 92 17.54 -5.55 11.93
N LYS A 93 18.28 -6.01 10.90
CA LYS A 93 19.75 -5.96 10.83
C LYS A 93 20.29 -4.87 9.89
N ASN A 94 19.43 -4.20 9.12
CA ASN A 94 19.84 -3.23 8.11
C ASN A 94 18.87 -2.04 8.06
N TRP A 95 18.87 -1.25 9.14
CA TRP A 95 17.97 -0.11 9.27
C TRP A 95 18.25 1.02 8.29
N GLY A 96 19.47 1.09 7.72
CA GLY A 96 19.85 2.10 6.73
C GLY A 96 19.08 2.00 5.41
N ARG A 97 18.55 0.83 5.07
CA ARG A 97 17.74 0.61 3.86
C ARG A 97 16.23 0.74 4.06
N THR A 98 15.76 0.75 5.31
CA THR A 98 14.33 0.73 5.62
C THR A 98 13.56 1.88 4.98
N LYS A 99 14.12 3.09 4.95
CA LYS A 99 13.49 4.25 4.31
C LYS A 99 13.31 4.03 2.80
N GLU A 100 14.35 3.54 2.13
CA GLU A 100 14.34 3.36 0.67
C GLU A 100 13.40 2.23 0.25
N ASP A 101 13.42 1.10 0.96
CA ASP A 101 12.50 -0.02 0.72
C ASP A 101 11.05 0.39 0.97
N TRP A 102 10.80 1.22 2.00
CA TRP A 102 9.47 1.77 2.25
C TRP A 102 9.04 2.76 1.17
N MET A 103 9.97 3.55 0.62
CA MET A 103 9.69 4.41 -0.53
C MET A 103 9.27 3.59 -1.75
N TYR A 104 9.95 2.48 -2.04
CA TYR A 104 9.56 1.58 -3.12
C TYR A 104 8.16 0.99 -2.89
N PHE A 105 7.83 0.67 -1.64
CA PHE A 105 6.49 0.26 -1.28
C PHE A 105 5.45 1.37 -1.51
N ILE A 106 5.74 2.62 -1.14
CA ILE A 106 4.84 3.75 -1.45
C ILE A 106 4.66 3.91 -2.95
N LEU A 107 5.73 3.85 -3.74
CA LEU A 107 5.65 3.92 -5.20
C LEU A 107 4.82 2.78 -5.79
N LEU A 108 4.93 1.55 -5.27
CA LEU A 108 4.11 0.41 -5.63
C LEU A 108 2.62 0.72 -5.40
N PHE A 109 2.27 1.21 -4.21
CA PHE A 109 0.91 1.60 -3.87
C PHE A 109 0.41 2.74 -4.75
N SER A 110 1.23 3.76 -5.00
CA SER A 110 0.89 4.86 -5.89
C SER A 110 0.60 4.37 -7.30
N PHE A 111 1.47 3.56 -7.91
CA PHE A 111 1.24 3.02 -9.24
C PHE A 111 0.00 2.12 -9.29
N GLY A 112 -0.09 1.15 -8.37
CA GLY A 112 -1.21 0.22 -8.31
C GLY A 112 -2.54 0.94 -8.13
N TYR A 113 -2.60 1.92 -7.22
CA TYR A 113 -3.80 2.71 -6.97
C TYR A 113 -4.16 3.62 -8.15
N THR A 114 -3.17 4.25 -8.78
CA THR A 114 -3.38 5.10 -9.96
C THR A 114 -3.97 4.30 -11.13
N LEU A 115 -3.37 3.15 -11.44
CA LEU A 115 -3.86 2.27 -12.50
C LEU A 115 -5.26 1.75 -12.19
N TYR A 116 -5.50 1.33 -10.95
CA TYR A 116 -6.80 0.84 -10.52
C TYR A 116 -7.88 1.92 -10.64
N ALA A 117 -7.59 3.15 -10.19
CA ALA A 117 -8.51 4.28 -10.27
C ALA A 117 -8.84 4.67 -11.71
N LEU A 118 -7.83 4.63 -12.59
CA LEU A 118 -8.01 4.87 -14.03
C LEU A 118 -8.84 3.76 -14.68
N LEU A 119 -8.69 2.49 -14.29
CA LEU A 119 -9.49 1.40 -14.85
C LEU A 119 -10.95 1.45 -14.39
N ARG A 120 -11.20 1.81 -13.12
CA ARG A 120 -12.56 1.82 -12.56
C ARG A 120 -13.37 3.04 -12.98
N PHE A 121 -12.72 4.13 -13.42
CA PHE A 121 -13.34 5.40 -13.83
C PHE A 121 -14.49 5.83 -12.90
N GLU A 122 -14.24 5.83 -11.58
CA GLU A 122 -15.28 6.13 -10.60
C GLU A 122 -15.84 7.53 -10.78
N VAL A 123 -17.17 7.61 -10.84
CA VAL A 123 -17.93 8.85 -10.80
C VAL A 123 -18.73 8.90 -9.51
N TYR A 124 -18.57 9.98 -8.75
CA TYR A 124 -19.29 10.22 -7.51
C TYR A 124 -19.92 11.62 -7.57
N GLU A 125 -21.25 11.69 -7.37
CA GLU A 125 -22.02 12.95 -7.44
C GLU A 125 -21.71 13.79 -8.71
N GLY A 126 -21.51 13.13 -9.85
CA GLY A 126 -21.18 13.78 -11.14
C GLY A 126 -19.70 14.19 -11.30
N GLN A 127 -18.86 13.95 -10.29
CA GLN A 127 -17.42 14.21 -10.34
C GLN A 127 -16.64 12.93 -10.68
N TYR A 128 -15.68 13.04 -11.61
CA TYR A 128 -14.82 11.92 -12.01
C TYR A 128 -13.66 11.70 -11.02
N VAL A 129 -13.99 11.22 -9.82
CA VAL A 129 -13.02 10.99 -8.73
C VAL A 129 -11.89 10.04 -9.17
N GLY A 130 -12.20 8.99 -9.94
CA GLY A 130 -11.20 8.06 -10.48
C GLY A 130 -10.16 8.76 -11.38
N LEU A 131 -10.60 9.75 -12.16
CA LEU A 131 -9.74 10.53 -13.04
C LEU A 131 -8.84 11.49 -12.24
N TYR A 132 -9.36 12.14 -11.20
CA TYR A 132 -8.53 12.98 -10.31
C TYR A 132 -7.45 12.18 -9.60
N ARG A 133 -7.78 10.99 -9.07
CA ARG A 133 -6.81 10.05 -8.48
C ARG A 133 -5.74 9.67 -9.51
N GLY A 134 -6.17 9.33 -10.72
CA GLY A 134 -5.31 8.97 -11.84
C GLY A 134 -4.31 10.08 -12.21
N ILE A 135 -4.80 11.31 -12.40
CA ILE A 135 -3.96 12.47 -12.76
C ILE A 135 -2.98 12.80 -11.64
N LEU A 136 -3.43 12.84 -10.39
CA LEU A 136 -2.57 13.11 -9.25
C LEU A 136 -1.48 12.03 -9.12
N GLY A 137 -1.86 10.77 -9.30
CA GLY A 137 -0.94 9.64 -9.33
C GLY A 137 0.11 9.75 -10.43
N LEU A 138 -0.30 9.96 -11.67
CA LEU A 138 0.61 10.09 -12.80
C LEU A 138 1.57 11.28 -12.65
N THR A 139 1.07 12.43 -12.18
CA THR A 139 1.92 13.61 -11.95
C THR A 139 2.94 13.35 -10.85
N PHE A 140 2.53 12.80 -9.70
CA PHE A 140 3.44 12.40 -8.63
C PHE A 140 4.53 11.45 -9.12
N LEU A 141 4.15 10.39 -9.82
CA LEU A 141 5.08 9.39 -10.33
C LEU A 141 6.07 9.98 -11.35
N HIS A 142 5.58 10.85 -12.25
CA HIS A 142 6.43 11.57 -13.19
C HIS A 142 7.50 12.42 -12.48
N PHE A 143 7.10 13.24 -11.49
CA PHE A 143 8.04 14.09 -10.77
C PHE A 143 9.01 13.30 -9.89
N MET A 144 8.56 12.22 -9.25
CA MET A 144 9.42 11.31 -8.50
C MET A 144 10.48 10.64 -9.37
N LYS A 145 10.17 10.38 -10.65
CA LYS A 145 11.14 9.86 -11.63
C LYS A 145 12.12 10.94 -12.08
N TRP A 146 11.64 12.16 -12.28
CA TRP A 146 12.47 13.29 -12.73
C TRP A 146 13.50 13.68 -11.66
N ASN A 147 13.06 13.90 -10.42
CA ASN A 147 13.94 14.36 -9.36
C ASN A 147 13.54 13.77 -8.00
N ARG A 148 14.24 12.71 -7.60
CA ARG A 148 14.05 12.09 -6.28
C ARG A 148 14.32 13.02 -5.11
N ASN A 149 15.15 14.06 -5.27
CA ASN A 149 15.42 15.01 -4.19
C ASN A 149 14.17 15.83 -3.79
N LEU A 150 13.12 15.82 -4.62
CA LEU A 150 11.85 16.44 -4.30
C LEU A 150 10.93 15.56 -3.43
N GLU A 151 11.35 14.32 -3.08
CA GLU A 151 10.53 13.39 -2.29
C GLU A 151 9.94 14.01 -1.03
N ALA A 152 10.73 14.84 -0.33
CA ALA A 152 10.35 15.48 0.93
C ALA A 152 9.16 16.45 0.76
N TRP A 153 8.99 17.02 -0.43
CA TRP A 153 7.92 17.96 -0.77
C TRP A 153 6.77 17.27 -1.49
N LEU A 154 7.09 16.38 -2.44
CA LEU A 154 6.13 15.71 -3.30
C LEU A 154 5.27 14.71 -2.53
N LEU A 155 5.85 13.94 -1.60
CA LEU A 155 5.09 12.95 -0.84
C LEU A 155 4.00 13.56 0.04
N PRO A 156 4.26 14.59 0.88
CA PRO A 156 3.19 15.22 1.64
C PRO A 156 2.13 15.85 0.75
N LEU A 157 2.54 16.47 -0.37
CA LEU A 157 1.60 17.07 -1.33
C LEU A 157 0.72 16.02 -2.01
N TYR A 158 1.31 14.89 -2.41
CA TYR A 158 0.61 13.75 -2.98
C TYR A 158 -0.36 13.12 -1.96
N ALA A 159 0.11 12.85 -0.74
CA ALA A 159 -0.72 12.30 0.32
C ALA A 159 -1.88 13.24 0.67
N GLY A 160 -1.62 14.54 0.82
CA GLY A 160 -2.65 15.56 1.07
C GLY A 160 -3.66 15.67 -0.08
N GLY A 161 -3.18 15.67 -1.32
CA GLY A 161 -4.03 15.67 -2.51
C GLY A 161 -4.93 14.43 -2.59
N LEU A 162 -4.38 13.25 -2.32
CA LEU A 162 -5.16 12.01 -2.26
C LEU A 162 -6.20 12.06 -1.15
N LEU A 163 -5.84 12.49 0.06
CA LEU A 163 -6.79 12.62 1.18
C LEU A 163 -7.95 13.56 0.84
N LEU A 164 -7.66 14.67 0.16
CA LEU A 164 -8.68 15.62 -0.32
C LEU A 164 -9.59 14.97 -1.36
N ILE A 165 -9.03 14.26 -2.36
CA ILE A 165 -9.84 13.56 -3.36
C ILE A 165 -10.69 12.47 -2.71
N GLU A 166 -10.13 11.69 -1.78
CA GLU A 166 -10.87 10.66 -1.04
C GLU A 166 -11.98 11.25 -0.18
N SER A 167 -11.83 12.49 0.31
CA SER A 167 -12.85 13.15 1.13
C SER A 167 -14.13 13.50 0.35
N LEU A 168 -14.02 13.56 -0.99
CA LEU A 168 -15.15 13.74 -1.91
C LEU A 168 -15.95 12.45 -2.07
N SER A 169 -15.41 11.29 -1.68
CA SER A 169 -16.09 9.99 -1.77
C SER A 169 -16.84 9.65 -0.47
N TYR A 170 -18.05 9.09 -0.57
CA TYR A 170 -18.96 8.89 0.57
C TYR A 170 -18.53 7.83 1.61
N SER A 171 -17.45 7.08 1.37
CA SER A 171 -17.12 5.91 2.20
C SER A 171 -16.44 6.28 3.51
N ARG A 172 -17.16 6.88 4.46
CA ARG A 172 -16.65 7.15 5.80
C ARG A 172 -16.90 5.94 6.69
N LEU A 173 -15.82 5.33 7.18
CA LEU A 173 -15.86 4.19 8.08
C LEU A 173 -15.55 4.67 9.51
N PHE A 174 -14.34 4.35 9.97
CA PHE A 174 -13.88 4.53 11.34
C PHE A 174 -13.37 5.96 11.57
N TRP A 175 -13.93 6.63 12.58
CA TRP A 175 -13.54 7.99 13.00
C TRP A 175 -13.66 9.04 11.88
N GLY A 176 -14.59 8.83 10.95
CA GLY A 176 -14.88 9.78 9.87
C GLY A 176 -13.96 9.66 8.64
N PHE A 177 -12.99 8.75 8.64
CA PHE A 177 -12.10 8.49 7.51
C PHE A 177 -12.48 7.21 6.75
N SER A 178 -12.23 7.20 5.44
CA SER A 178 -12.31 6.00 4.62
C SER A 178 -11.14 5.06 4.87
N PHE A 179 -11.33 3.81 4.47
CA PHE A 179 -10.27 2.81 4.52
C PHE A 179 -9.00 3.26 3.77
N ILE A 180 -9.17 3.84 2.57
CA ILE A 180 -8.04 4.35 1.76
C ILE A 180 -7.35 5.53 2.45
N GLN A 181 -8.09 6.41 3.10
CA GLN A 181 -7.52 7.53 3.86
C GLN A 181 -6.64 7.03 5.01
N TRP A 182 -7.09 6.02 5.76
CA TRP A 182 -6.27 5.38 6.80
C TRP A 182 -5.00 4.76 6.24
N LEU A 183 -5.09 4.08 5.08
CA LEU A 183 -3.93 3.51 4.42
C LEU A 183 -2.92 4.58 3.98
N ILE A 184 -3.37 5.70 3.42
CA ILE A 184 -2.52 6.84 3.04
C ILE A 184 -1.80 7.40 4.26
N LEU A 185 -2.54 7.67 5.34
CA LEU A 185 -1.98 8.17 6.60
C LEU A 185 -0.95 7.21 7.18
N PHE A 186 -1.23 5.90 7.17
CA PHE A 186 -0.32 4.87 7.66
C PHE A 186 0.98 4.83 6.85
N LEU A 187 0.89 4.76 5.51
CA LEU A 187 2.07 4.74 4.64
C LEU A 187 2.96 5.95 4.87
N PHE A 188 2.36 7.13 5.00
CA PHE A 188 3.09 8.38 5.19
C PHE A 188 3.65 8.54 6.61
N LEU A 189 2.91 8.12 7.64
CA LEU A 189 3.39 8.11 9.02
C LEU A 189 4.66 7.25 9.14
N PHE A 190 4.65 6.04 8.60
CA PHE A 190 5.82 5.16 8.62
C PHE A 190 6.98 5.70 7.77
N TYR A 191 6.69 6.38 6.66
CA TYR A 191 7.72 7.09 5.91
C TYR A 191 8.44 8.14 6.77
N LEU A 192 7.70 8.96 7.52
CA LEU A 192 8.29 9.96 8.41
C LEU A 192 9.12 9.31 9.52
N ILE A 193 8.61 8.25 10.15
CA ILE A 193 9.32 7.49 11.18
C ILE A 193 10.63 6.94 10.61
N PHE A 194 10.60 6.26 9.47
CA PHE A 194 11.79 5.66 8.86
C PHE A 194 12.77 6.72 8.37
N SER A 195 12.29 7.86 7.86
CA SER A 195 13.15 8.99 7.51
C SER A 195 13.90 9.52 8.72
N PHE A 196 13.20 9.75 9.83
CA PHE A 196 13.81 10.20 11.08
C PHE A 196 14.83 9.19 11.63
N LEU A 197 14.49 7.91 11.65
CA LEU A 197 15.38 6.85 12.13
C LEU A 197 16.64 6.72 11.26
N THR A 198 16.51 6.85 9.95
CA THR A 198 17.63 6.76 9.00
C THR A 198 18.58 7.95 9.17
N GLU A 199 18.06 9.18 9.27
CA GLU A 199 18.86 10.37 9.54
C GLU A 199 19.61 10.27 10.87
N ARG A 200 18.96 9.76 11.92
CA ARG A 200 19.60 9.57 13.23
C ARG A 200 20.72 8.53 13.17
N SER A 201 20.52 7.43 12.44
CA SER A 201 21.55 6.41 12.26
C SER A 201 22.78 6.96 11.54
N LEU A 202 22.60 7.81 10.52
CA LEU A 202 23.70 8.42 9.77
C LEU A 202 24.50 9.45 10.57
N ARG A 203 23.92 10.05 11.61
CA ARG A 203 24.62 11.01 12.50
C ARG A 203 25.44 10.33 13.61
N HIS A 204 25.20 9.07 13.90
CA HIS A 204 25.81 8.34 15.02
C HIS A 204 26.66 7.14 14.61
N GLY A 205 26.72 6.80 13.31
CA GLY A 205 27.63 5.81 12.74
C GLY A 205 28.79 6.50 12.02
#